data_AF-A0A182DWX4-F1
#
_entry.id   AF-A0A182DWX4-F1
#
_cell.length_a   1.000
_cell.length_b   1.000
_cell.length_c   1.000
_cell.angle_alpha   90.00
_cell.angle_beta   90.00
_cell.angle_gamma   90.00
#
_symmetry.space_group_name_H-M   'P 1'
#
loop_
_entity.id
_entity.type
_entity.pdbx_description
1 polymer ?
#
loop_
_entity_poly.entity_id
_entity_poly.type
_entity_poly.pdbx_seq_one_letter_code
_entity_poly.pdbx_strand_id
1 'polypeptide(L)'
;MAKVIRNQWVYKKTGHWYRYLPRRNDISKEFDYEKHMAGPEHFAEKMESKPPKLWLVWIYRNYSEDPSYIKKKIEKLFGKDAEPGKMFVFKNTASQNAELWPLKHIIEIRALSFTNGEPTIDDVNAIEVFPDGRCVIDKHLECEPSLLNVMDPHKQMSNSYLCSRLRSRYNKCQDIFETNVYTAKNITLIE
;
A
#
# COMPACT_ATOMS: atom_id res chain seq x y z
N MET A 1 35.09 -14.51 0.67
CA MET A 1 36.24 -13.58 0.73
C MET A 1 35.82 -12.29 0.02
N ALA A 2 35.96 -11.04 0.49
CA ALA A 2 36.62 -10.41 1.64
C ALA A 2 35.72 -9.21 2.09
N LYS A 3 35.84 -8.64 3.30
CA LYS A 3 36.90 -7.69 3.66
C LYS A 3 37.12 -7.66 5.17
N VAL A 4 38.34 -8.00 5.54
CA VAL A 4 38.93 -7.68 6.84
C VAL A 4 39.14 -6.17 6.87
N ILE A 5 38.33 -5.42 7.62
CA ILE A 5 38.61 -4.00 7.90
C ILE A 5 39.58 -3.96 9.08
N ARG A 6 40.86 -4.23 8.81
CA ARG A 6 41.93 -3.91 9.74
C ARG A 6 42.38 -2.49 9.41
N ASN A 7 42.14 -1.55 10.32
CA ASN A 7 42.86 -0.29 10.49
C ASN A 7 44.05 -0.10 9.52
N GLN A 8 43.80 0.34 8.29
CA GLN A 8 44.86 0.60 7.32
C GLN A 8 45.35 2.02 7.51
N TRP A 9 46.53 2.17 8.11
CA TRP A 9 47.33 3.38 7.97
C TRP A 9 47.87 3.40 6.54
N VAL A 10 47.56 4.44 5.78
CA VAL A 10 48.08 4.60 4.41
C VAL A 10 49.12 5.71 4.43
N TYR A 11 50.37 5.35 4.17
CA TYR A 11 51.45 6.31 4.02
C TYR A 11 51.30 7.04 2.67
N LYS A 12 51.10 8.35 2.70
CA LYS A 12 51.25 9.22 1.52
C LYS A 12 52.58 9.96 1.61
N LYS A 13 53.20 10.21 0.45
CA LYS A 13 54.53 10.86 0.31
C LYS A 13 54.64 12.26 0.96
N THR A 14 53.51 12.87 1.36
CA THR A 14 53.45 14.16 2.04
C THR A 14 53.61 14.08 3.57
N GLY A 15 53.97 12.93 4.14
CA GLY A 15 54.38 12.81 5.55
C GLY A 15 53.24 12.85 6.59
N HIS A 16 51.99 13.05 6.16
CA HIS A 16 50.85 13.09 7.07
C HIS A 16 50.15 11.73 7.20
N TRP A 17 49.92 11.33 8.45
CA TRP A 17 49.22 10.10 8.82
C TRP A 17 47.75 10.42 9.05
N TYR A 18 46.87 9.98 8.16
CA TYR A 18 45.42 10.08 8.36
C TYR A 18 44.87 8.73 8.80
N ARG A 19 44.16 8.70 9.94
CA ARG A 19 43.36 7.55 10.34
C ARG A 19 42.04 7.64 9.58
N TYR A 20 41.76 6.69 8.68
CA TYR A 20 40.41 6.57 8.14
C TYR A 20 39.48 6.27 9.32
N LEU A 21 38.66 7.25 9.72
CA LEU A 21 37.53 6.96 10.58
C LEU A 21 36.69 5.89 9.88
N PRO A 22 36.24 4.83 10.57
CA PRO A 22 35.34 3.85 9.99
C PRO A 22 34.20 4.60 9.28
N ARG A 23 33.89 4.21 8.04
CA ARG A 23 32.79 4.85 7.31
C ARG A 23 31.55 4.82 8.20
N ARG A 24 30.91 5.98 8.36
CA ARG A 24 29.66 6.07 9.13
C ARG A 24 28.66 5.11 8.48
N ASN A 25 28.14 4.17 9.27
CA ASN A 25 27.17 3.21 8.78
C ASN A 25 25.78 3.86 8.87
N ASP A 26 25.42 4.62 7.84
CA ASP A 26 24.13 5.31 7.71
C ASP A 26 23.00 4.39 7.22
N ILE A 27 23.24 3.07 7.12
CA ILE A 27 22.20 2.11 6.71
C ILE A 27 21.10 2.08 7.76
N SER A 28 19.84 2.22 7.33
CA SER A 28 18.67 2.02 8.17
C SER A 28 18.64 0.57 8.68
N LYS A 29 19.04 0.38 9.93
CA LYS A 29 18.99 -0.92 10.61
C LYS A 29 17.56 -1.20 11.05
N GLU A 30 17.22 -2.48 11.15
CA GLU A 30 15.97 -2.89 11.77
C GLU A 30 15.95 -2.39 13.22
N PHE A 31 14.85 -1.75 13.60
CA PHE A 31 14.67 -1.26 14.96
C PHE A 31 14.46 -2.45 15.90
N ASP A 32 15.26 -2.52 16.96
CA ASP A 32 15.20 -3.59 17.94
C ASP A 32 14.18 -3.23 19.04
N TYR A 33 12.94 -3.69 18.85
CA TYR A 33 11.81 -3.39 19.73
C TYR A 33 11.99 -3.95 21.15
N GLU A 34 12.68 -5.09 21.28
CA GLU A 34 12.92 -5.74 22.58
C GLU A 34 13.94 -4.94 23.39
N LYS A 35 15.08 -4.59 22.77
CA LYS A 35 16.13 -3.81 23.42
C LYS A 35 15.65 -2.44 23.88
N HIS A 36 14.74 -1.83 23.13
CA HIS A 36 14.19 -0.50 23.44
C HIS A 36 12.96 -0.53 24.35
N MET A 37 12.56 -1.71 24.87
CA MET A 37 11.34 -1.86 25.67
C MET A 37 10.10 -1.25 24.99
N ALA A 38 10.07 -1.30 23.66
CA ALA A 38 9.04 -0.67 22.83
C ALA A 38 7.97 -1.69 22.37
N GLY A 39 7.86 -2.80 23.10
CA GLY A 39 6.87 -3.85 22.84
C GLY A 39 5.47 -3.49 23.36
N PRO A 40 4.43 -4.23 22.93
CA PRO A 40 3.04 -4.00 23.37
C PRO A 40 2.86 -4.00 24.89
N GLU A 41 3.61 -4.85 25.60
CA GLU A 41 3.52 -5.02 27.06
C GLU A 41 3.93 -3.78 27.87
N HIS A 42 4.75 -2.91 27.27
CA HIS A 42 5.32 -1.74 27.94
C HIS A 42 4.46 -0.48 27.79
N PHE A 43 3.33 -0.57 27.08
CA PHE A 43 2.38 0.53 26.98
C PHE A 43 1.49 0.58 28.23
N ALA A 44 1.38 1.79 28.82
CA ALA A 44 0.62 2.03 30.05
C ALA A 44 -0.90 1.92 29.83
N GLU A 45 -1.37 2.29 28.64
CA GLU A 45 -2.78 2.23 28.28
C GLU A 45 -3.14 0.83 27.80
N LYS A 46 -3.92 0.11 28.61
CA LYS A 46 -4.47 -1.19 28.25
C LYS A 46 -5.95 -1.05 27.93
N MET A 47 -6.42 -1.81 26.95
CA MET A 47 -7.84 -1.84 26.59
C MET A 47 -8.63 -2.48 27.73
N GLU A 48 -9.56 -1.74 28.34
CA GLU A 48 -10.38 -2.23 29.46
C GLU A 48 -11.52 -3.15 29.00
N SER A 49 -11.93 -3.05 27.74
CA SER A 49 -13.03 -3.82 27.18
C SER A 49 -12.61 -5.22 26.75
N LYS A 50 -13.62 -6.10 26.59
CA LYS A 50 -13.40 -7.45 26.06
C LYS A 50 -12.69 -7.36 24.70
N PRO A 51 -11.56 -8.06 24.51
CA PRO A 51 -10.80 -7.97 23.26
C PRO A 51 -11.63 -8.52 22.09
N PRO A 52 -11.57 -7.86 20.92
CA PRO A 52 -12.23 -8.36 19.73
C PRO A 52 -11.57 -9.64 19.24
N LYS A 53 -12.34 -10.52 18.60
CA LYS A 53 -11.82 -11.77 18.02
C LYS A 53 -10.99 -11.51 16.76
N LEU A 54 -11.42 -10.55 15.95
CA LEU A 54 -10.83 -10.21 14.66
C LEU A 54 -10.48 -8.73 14.60
N TRP A 55 -9.41 -8.44 13.88
CA TRP A 55 -8.98 -7.11 13.51
C TRP A 55 -9.31 -6.84 12.06
N LEU A 56 -9.88 -5.68 11.80
CA LEU A 56 -9.95 -5.09 10.48
C LEU A 56 -8.76 -4.14 10.34
N VAL A 57 -7.90 -4.42 9.38
CA VAL A 57 -6.65 -3.70 9.17
C VAL A 57 -6.64 -3.15 7.76
N TRP A 58 -6.32 -1.87 7.61
CA TRP A 58 -6.03 -1.30 6.30
C TRP A 58 -4.72 -0.53 6.32
N ILE A 59 -4.10 -0.46 5.15
CA ILE A 59 -2.91 0.35 4.92
C ILE A 59 -3.40 1.78 4.64
N TYR A 60 -3.19 2.70 5.57
CA TYR A 60 -3.62 4.09 5.38
C TYR A 60 -2.52 4.97 4.76
N ARG A 61 -1.25 4.59 4.95
CA ARG A 61 -0.08 5.36 4.51
C ARG A 61 0.69 4.63 3.41
N ASN A 62 1.19 5.39 2.44
CA ASN A 62 2.13 4.85 1.45
C ASN A 62 3.48 4.52 2.11
N TYR A 63 3.92 3.27 1.95
CA TYR A 63 5.16 2.72 2.52
C TYR A 63 6.31 2.59 1.48
N SER A 64 6.19 3.28 0.34
CA SER A 64 7.20 3.24 -0.72
C SER A 64 8.56 3.80 -0.30
N GLU A 65 8.60 4.71 0.67
CA GLU A 65 9.86 5.31 1.17
C GLU A 65 10.43 4.56 2.38
N ASP A 66 9.68 3.61 2.93
CA ASP A 66 10.09 2.91 4.14
C ASP A 66 11.26 1.92 3.88
N PRO A 67 12.01 1.56 4.93
CA PRO A 67 13.09 0.59 4.85
C PRO A 67 12.65 -0.74 4.22
N SER A 68 13.57 -1.39 3.50
CA SER A 68 13.29 -2.66 2.81
C SER A 68 12.75 -3.76 3.73
N TYR A 69 13.15 -3.79 5.01
CA TYR A 69 12.64 -4.79 5.96
C TYR A 69 11.13 -4.61 6.25
N ILE A 70 10.64 -3.36 6.26
CA ILE A 70 9.21 -3.05 6.44
C ILE A 70 8.42 -3.50 5.23
N LYS A 71 8.90 -3.20 4.02
CA LYS A 71 8.28 -3.64 2.76
C LYS A 71 8.13 -5.16 2.71
N LYS A 72 9.17 -5.90 3.09
CA LYS A 72 9.12 -7.37 3.17
C LYS A 72 8.10 -7.88 4.19
N LYS A 73 7.95 -7.21 5.34
CA LYS A 73 6.92 -7.56 6.34
C LYS A 73 5.51 -7.32 5.79
N ILE A 74 5.31 -6.21 5.08
CA ILE A 74 4.02 -5.90 4.43
C ILE A 74 3.71 -6.94 3.35
N GLU A 75 4.66 -7.24 2.47
CA GLU A 75 4.50 -8.26 1.42
C GLU A 75 4.18 -9.65 1.99
N LYS A 76 4.76 -10.00 3.14
CA LYS A 76 4.49 -11.27 3.84
C LYS A 76 3.08 -11.33 4.43
N LEU A 77 2.60 -10.22 5.01
CA LEU A 77 1.31 -10.18 5.72
C LEU A 77 0.12 -9.89 4.80
N PHE A 78 0.28 -8.93 3.88
CA PHE A 78 -0.78 -8.40 3.03
C PHE A 78 -0.70 -8.91 1.59
N GLY A 79 0.41 -9.56 1.21
CA GLY A 79 0.67 -10.01 -0.16
C GLY A 79 1.41 -8.98 -1.01
N LYS A 80 1.79 -9.37 -2.24
CA LYS A 80 2.57 -8.53 -3.16
C LYS A 80 1.80 -7.34 -3.71
N ASP A 81 0.47 -7.48 -3.82
CA ASP A 81 -0.42 -6.46 -4.39
C ASP A 81 -1.09 -5.59 -3.30
N ALA A 82 -0.40 -5.45 -2.16
CA ALA A 82 -0.84 -4.60 -1.07
C ALA A 82 -0.81 -3.13 -1.52
N GLU A 83 -1.96 -2.48 -1.49
CA GLU A 83 -2.12 -1.08 -1.86
C GLU A 83 -2.77 -0.32 -0.71
N PRO A 84 -2.44 0.98 -0.55
CA PRO A 84 -3.14 1.83 0.39
C PRO A 84 -4.66 1.82 0.13
N GLY A 85 -5.45 1.74 1.20
CA GLY A 85 -6.91 1.68 1.15
C GLY A 85 -7.49 0.26 1.06
N LYS A 86 -6.69 -0.78 0.81
CA LYS A 86 -7.18 -2.17 0.85
C LYS A 86 -7.39 -2.63 2.30
N MET A 87 -8.52 -3.31 2.51
CA MET A 87 -8.96 -3.83 3.79
C MET A 87 -8.60 -5.31 3.92
N PHE A 88 -8.11 -5.71 5.09
CA PHE A 88 -7.71 -7.07 5.41
C PHE A 88 -8.21 -7.45 6.79
N VAL A 89 -8.55 -8.73 6.96
CA VAL A 89 -9.06 -9.25 8.23
C VAL A 89 -8.02 -10.18 8.85
N PHE A 90 -7.61 -9.90 10.07
CA PHE A 90 -6.65 -10.69 10.83
C PHE A 90 -7.26 -11.26 12.10
N LYS A 91 -6.75 -12.41 12.55
CA LYS A 91 -7.10 -12.98 13.85
C LYS A 91 -6.36 -12.22 14.95
N ASN A 92 -7.04 -11.89 16.04
CA ASN A 92 -6.40 -11.31 17.22
C ASN A 92 -5.65 -12.40 18.01
N THR A 93 -4.49 -12.81 17.52
CA THR A 93 -3.57 -13.73 18.20
C THR A 93 -2.27 -13.02 18.53
N ALA A 94 -1.60 -13.44 19.62
CA ALA A 94 -0.34 -12.83 20.04
C ALA A 94 0.73 -12.84 18.92
N SER A 95 0.82 -13.93 18.16
CA SER A 95 1.73 -14.05 17.03
C SER A 95 1.46 -13.02 15.94
N GLN A 96 0.19 -12.81 15.57
CA GLN A 96 -0.19 -11.82 14.55
C GLN A 96 0.01 -10.39 15.06
N ASN A 97 -0.32 -10.12 16.32
CA ASN A 97 -0.13 -8.81 16.94
C ASN A 97 1.36 -8.42 16.98
N ALA A 98 2.26 -9.38 17.22
CA ALA A 98 3.69 -9.14 17.18
C ALA A 98 4.19 -8.78 15.76
N GLU A 99 3.62 -9.40 14.71
CA GLU A 99 3.97 -9.08 13.31
C GLU A 99 3.39 -7.74 12.84
N LEU A 100 2.19 -7.36 13.33
CA LEU A 100 1.55 -6.08 13.02
C LEU A 100 2.17 -4.89 13.78
N TRP A 101 2.75 -5.12 14.96
CA TRP A 101 3.28 -4.05 15.81
C TRP A 101 4.33 -3.14 15.15
N PRO A 102 5.34 -3.68 14.42
CA PRO A 102 6.29 -2.84 13.69
C PRO A 102 5.63 -1.97 12.61
N LEU A 103 4.45 -2.37 12.11
CA LEU A 103 3.72 -1.69 11.05
C LEU A 103 2.70 -0.68 11.55
N LYS A 104 2.60 -0.45 12.88
CA LYS A 104 1.60 0.43 13.52
C LYS A 104 1.52 1.87 13.00
N HIS A 105 2.56 2.35 12.31
CA HIS A 105 2.64 3.69 11.71
C HIS A 105 2.24 3.74 10.23
N ILE A 106 1.85 2.59 9.67
CA ILE A 106 1.45 2.38 8.27
C ILE A 106 0.01 1.89 8.18
N ILE A 107 -0.39 1.09 9.17
CA ILE A 107 -1.71 0.46 9.24
C ILE A 107 -2.61 1.16 10.26
N GLU A 108 -3.90 1.15 9.98
CA GLU A 108 -4.94 1.46 10.95
C GLU A 108 -5.63 0.13 11.31
N ILE A 109 -5.90 -0.05 12.59
CA ILE A 109 -6.52 -1.26 13.12
C ILE A 109 -7.86 -0.87 13.75
N ARG A 110 -8.92 -1.58 13.38
CA ARG A 110 -10.24 -1.46 13.99
C ARG A 110 -10.75 -2.82 14.45
N ALA A 111 -11.48 -2.81 15.56
CA ALA A 111 -12.13 -4.00 16.09
C ALA A 111 -13.30 -4.39 15.18
N LEU A 112 -13.34 -5.64 14.72
CA LEU A 112 -14.48 -6.13 13.95
C LEU A 112 -15.64 -6.49 14.91
N SER A 113 -16.80 -5.86 14.69
CA SER A 113 -18.01 -6.04 15.49
C SER A 113 -19.12 -6.67 14.65
N PHE A 114 -19.75 -7.70 15.21
CA PHE A 114 -20.86 -8.43 14.59
C PHE A 114 -22.18 -7.99 15.22
N THR A 115 -22.93 -7.13 14.52
CA THR A 115 -24.22 -6.63 15.05
C THR A 115 -25.34 -7.66 14.93
N ASN A 116 -25.31 -8.47 13.86
CA ASN A 116 -26.39 -9.41 13.50
C ASN A 116 -26.08 -10.86 13.91
N GLY A 117 -25.06 -11.06 14.74
CA GLY A 117 -24.52 -12.39 15.07
C GLY A 117 -23.35 -12.81 14.18
N GLU A 118 -22.77 -13.98 14.48
CA GLU A 118 -21.65 -14.51 13.70
C GLU A 118 -22.15 -15.05 12.35
N PRO A 119 -21.47 -14.71 11.24
CA PRO A 119 -21.87 -15.18 9.92
C PRO A 119 -21.73 -16.70 9.79
N THR A 120 -22.74 -17.34 9.21
CA THR A 120 -22.74 -18.77 8.87
C THR A 120 -22.27 -18.96 7.42
N ILE A 121 -21.97 -20.19 7.01
CA ILE A 121 -21.52 -20.54 5.65
C ILE A 121 -22.52 -20.06 4.58
N ASP A 122 -23.82 -20.07 4.89
CA ASP A 122 -24.87 -19.65 3.97
C ASP A 122 -24.89 -18.13 3.76
N ASP A 123 -24.37 -17.35 4.72
CA ASP A 123 -24.43 -15.89 4.69
C ASP A 123 -23.25 -15.26 3.90
N VAL A 124 -22.33 -16.05 3.36
CA VAL A 124 -21.07 -15.55 2.74
C VAL A 124 -21.32 -14.51 1.65
N ASN A 125 -22.39 -14.67 0.87
CA ASN A 125 -22.73 -13.76 -0.24
C ASN A 125 -23.48 -12.49 0.23
N ALA A 126 -23.96 -12.48 1.48
CA ALA A 126 -24.75 -11.41 2.06
C ALA A 126 -23.95 -10.53 3.05
N ILE A 127 -22.65 -10.78 3.19
CA ILE A 127 -21.79 -10.08 4.16
C ILE A 127 -21.19 -8.84 3.54
N GLU A 128 -21.40 -7.72 4.20
CA GLU A 128 -20.69 -6.47 3.95
C GLU A 128 -19.89 -6.05 5.17
N VAL A 129 -18.63 -5.67 4.93
CA VAL A 129 -17.74 -5.14 5.98
C VAL A 129 -17.57 -3.65 5.75
N PHE A 130 -18.08 -2.86 6.68
CA PHE A 130 -17.94 -1.41 6.65
C PHE A 130 -16.57 -0.95 7.15
N PRO A 131 -16.10 0.23 6.71
CA PRO A 131 -14.86 0.83 7.24
C PRO A 131 -14.96 1.11 8.73
N ASP A 132 -16.15 1.25 9.30
CA ASP A 132 -16.35 1.41 10.75
C ASP A 132 -15.96 0.17 11.57
N GLY A 133 -15.68 -0.97 10.91
CA GLY A 133 -15.47 -2.25 11.58
C GLY A 133 -16.76 -3.00 11.88
N ARG A 134 -17.91 -2.52 11.38
CA ARG A 134 -19.19 -3.24 11.46
C ARG A 134 -19.29 -4.26 10.34
N CYS A 135 -19.53 -5.51 10.71
CA CYS A 135 -19.89 -6.57 9.78
C CYS A 135 -21.40 -6.71 9.80
N VAL A 136 -22.05 -6.39 8.68
CA VAL A 136 -23.51 -6.48 8.52
C VAL A 136 -23.81 -7.62 7.57
N ILE A 137 -24.82 -8.41 7.94
CA ILE A 137 -25.39 -9.45 7.08
C ILE A 137 -26.68 -8.88 6.54
N ASP A 138 -26.76 -8.61 5.24
CA ASP A 138 -27.97 -8.15 4.57
C ASP A 138 -28.41 -9.17 3.52
N LYS A 139 -29.38 -10.02 3.90
CA LYS A 139 -29.93 -11.07 3.04
C LYS A 139 -30.73 -10.51 1.87
N HIS A 140 -31.18 -9.25 1.94
CA HIS A 140 -31.89 -8.62 0.84
C HIS A 140 -30.96 -8.22 -0.31
N LEU A 141 -29.66 -8.11 -0.04
CA LEU A 141 -28.64 -7.79 -1.02
C LEU A 141 -28.01 -9.03 -1.66
N GLU A 142 -28.49 -10.23 -1.33
CA GLU A 142 -28.04 -11.50 -1.91
C GLU A 142 -28.13 -11.44 -3.43
N CYS A 143 -26.98 -11.20 -4.06
CA CYS A 143 -26.86 -11.23 -5.51
C CYS A 143 -26.51 -12.65 -5.91
N GLU A 144 -27.37 -13.30 -6.70
CA GLU A 144 -26.98 -14.59 -7.27
C GLU A 144 -25.72 -14.40 -8.14
N PRO A 145 -24.70 -15.25 -7.98
CA PRO A 145 -23.47 -15.14 -8.78
C PRO A 145 -23.72 -15.30 -10.29
N SER A 146 -24.84 -15.93 -10.67
CA SER A 146 -25.35 -16.04 -12.03
C SER A 146 -25.76 -14.69 -12.66
N LEU A 147 -26.16 -13.72 -11.84
CA LEU A 147 -26.58 -12.38 -12.25
C LEU A 147 -25.43 -11.36 -12.28
N LEU A 148 -24.29 -11.68 -11.67
CA LEU A 148 -23.05 -10.91 -11.78
C LEU A 148 -22.42 -11.10 -13.17
N ASN A 149 -23.11 -10.65 -14.22
CA ASN A 149 -22.48 -10.42 -15.51
C ASN A 149 -21.49 -9.27 -15.34
N VAL A 150 -20.21 -9.62 -15.14
CA VAL A 150 -19.08 -8.67 -15.04
C VAL A 150 -19.05 -7.70 -16.23
N MET A 151 -19.68 -8.08 -17.35
CA MET A 151 -19.79 -7.28 -18.56
C MET A 151 -21.24 -7.31 -19.07
N ASP A 152 -21.86 -6.14 -19.21
CA ASP A 152 -23.08 -5.98 -20.02
C ASP A 152 -22.67 -5.98 -21.51
N PRO A 153 -23.00 -7.02 -22.29
CA PRO A 153 -22.56 -7.13 -23.70
C PRO A 153 -23.02 -5.95 -24.55
N HIS A 154 -24.14 -5.32 -24.17
CA HIS A 154 -24.72 -4.18 -24.86
C HIS A 154 -24.14 -2.83 -24.43
N LYS A 155 -23.37 -2.81 -23.33
CA LYS A 155 -22.75 -1.61 -22.75
C LYS A 155 -21.26 -1.52 -23.03
N GLN A 156 -20.68 -2.53 -23.68
CA GLN A 156 -19.32 -2.46 -24.19
C GLN A 156 -19.25 -1.44 -25.32
N MET A 157 -18.50 -0.35 -25.10
CA MET A 157 -18.07 0.48 -26.22
C MET A 157 -17.27 -0.39 -27.18
N SER A 158 -17.71 -0.46 -28.44
CA SER A 158 -16.99 -1.25 -29.44
C SER A 158 -15.54 -0.76 -29.55
N ASN A 159 -14.61 -1.66 -29.87
CA ASN A 159 -13.20 -1.31 -30.07
C ASN A 159 -13.05 -0.19 -31.13
N SER A 160 -13.90 -0.20 -32.17
CA SER A 160 -13.89 0.88 -33.17
C SER A 160 -14.34 2.22 -32.60
N TYR A 161 -15.33 2.24 -31.71
CA TYR A 161 -15.79 3.46 -31.03
C TYR A 161 -14.71 4.01 -30.09
N LEU A 162 -14.05 3.16 -29.31
CA LEU A 162 -12.94 3.55 -28.44
C LEU A 162 -11.76 4.09 -29.25
N CYS A 163 -11.32 3.38 -30.28
CA CYS A 163 -10.27 3.83 -31.19
C CYS A 163 -10.63 5.15 -31.87
N SER A 164 -11.87 5.33 -32.34
CA SER A 164 -12.34 6.57 -32.95
C SER A 164 -12.31 7.73 -31.95
N ARG A 165 -12.78 7.51 -30.71
CA ARG A 165 -12.82 8.55 -29.66
C ARG A 165 -11.42 8.92 -29.16
N LEU A 166 -10.53 7.94 -29.00
CA LEU A 166 -9.13 8.16 -28.66
C LEU A 166 -8.39 8.89 -29.79
N ARG A 167 -8.64 8.53 -31.04
CA ARG A 167 -8.07 9.21 -32.21
C ARG A 167 -8.60 10.63 -32.35
N SER A 168 -9.88 10.86 -32.11
CA SER A 168 -10.47 12.20 -32.07
C SER A 168 -9.85 13.07 -30.97
N ARG A 169 -9.65 12.52 -29.76
CA ARG A 169 -8.94 13.21 -28.68
C ARG A 169 -7.48 13.47 -29.04
N TYR A 170 -6.77 12.48 -29.58
CA TYR A 170 -5.39 12.64 -30.03
C TYR A 170 -5.27 13.73 -31.08
N ASN A 171 -6.15 13.75 -32.09
CA ASN A 171 -6.17 14.78 -33.14
C ASN A 171 -6.55 16.17 -32.60
N LYS A 172 -7.42 16.24 -31.58
CA LYS A 172 -7.73 17.51 -30.88
C LYS A 172 -6.59 18.01 -30.01
N CYS A 173 -5.77 17.09 -29.48
CA CYS A 173 -4.58 17.38 -28.68
C CYS A 173 -3.30 17.46 -29.51
N GLN A 174 -3.36 17.18 -30.82
CA GLN A 174 -2.37 17.67 -31.76
C GLN A 174 -2.62 19.16 -31.93
N ASP A 175 -2.09 19.94 -30.99
CA ASP A 175 -1.72 21.31 -31.27
C ASP A 175 -1.00 21.32 -32.62
N ILE A 176 -1.43 22.21 -33.50
CA ILE A 176 -0.84 22.44 -34.82
C ILE A 176 0.59 22.92 -34.58
N PHE A 177 1.53 21.97 -34.47
CA PHE A 177 2.95 22.27 -34.54
C PHE A 177 3.36 22.33 -36.00
N GLU A 178 2.93 23.39 -36.67
CA GLU A 178 3.72 23.98 -37.75
C GLU A 178 3.84 25.47 -37.51
N THR A 179 4.64 25.81 -36.50
CA THR A 179 5.31 27.11 -36.42
C THR A 179 6.79 26.93 -36.09
N ASN A 180 7.49 26.12 -36.88
CA ASN A 180 8.91 26.36 -37.15
C ASN A 180 9.04 27.41 -38.29
N VAL A 181 8.96 28.68 -37.88
CA VAL A 181 9.60 29.92 -38.39
C VAL A 181 9.55 30.29 -39.90
N TYR A 182 9.28 29.41 -40.86
CA TYR A 182 9.56 29.68 -42.30
C TYR A 182 8.38 29.94 -43.25
N THR A 183 7.13 30.04 -42.78
CA THR A 183 6.01 30.39 -43.68
C THR A 183 5.22 31.58 -43.17
N ALA A 184 5.77 32.77 -43.38
CA ALA A 184 4.98 33.99 -43.41
C ALA A 184 4.21 34.02 -44.74
N LYS A 185 2.88 33.89 -44.72
CA LYS A 185 2.01 34.85 -45.44
C LYS A 185 0.49 34.67 -45.34
N ASN A 186 -0.09 33.49 -45.15
CA ASN A 186 -1.54 33.37 -45.34
C ASN A 186 -2.24 32.57 -44.23
N ILE A 187 -2.73 33.26 -43.19
CA ILE A 187 -3.77 32.74 -42.30
C ILE A 187 -4.81 33.83 -42.11
N THR A 188 -5.98 33.66 -42.74
CA THR A 188 -7.21 34.37 -42.40
C THR A 188 -8.01 33.47 -41.45
N LEU A 189 -8.27 33.95 -40.24
CA LEU A 189 -9.22 33.33 -39.33
C LEU A 189 -10.65 33.67 -39.81
N ILE A 190 -11.47 32.65 -40.00
CA ILE A 190 -12.92 32.80 -40.10
C ILE A 190 -13.48 32.23 -38.80
N GLU A 191 -14.28 33.05 -38.10
CA GLU A 191 -14.98 32.71 -36.85
C GLU A 191 -15.97 31.55 -37.01
#